data_AF-A0A7C5EL70-F1
#
_entry.id   AF-A0A7C5EL70-F1
#
_cell.length_a   1.000
_cell.length_b   1.000
_cell.length_c   1.000
_cell.angle_alpha   90.00
_cell.angle_beta   90.00
_cell.angle_gamma   90.00
#
_symmetry.space_group_name_H-M   'P 1'
#
loop_
_entity.id
_entity.type
_entity.pdbx_description
1 polymer ?
#
loop_
_entity_poly.entity_id
_entity_poly.type
_entity_poly.pdbx_seq_one_letter_code
_entity_poly.pdbx_strand_id
1 'polypeptide(L)'
;MLKIPFAIPTYEILFTHVPPDLDGWLESPCWKGATWIDRFISVETDRPTGKPTSAAMLWDRRRVYIAFRCAEGQSALLRCGAQSPEQVWNDDCVEIYLNPGLPGIETFAFAVNPAGRTGPARRVIDDPGWGTFKFLPEKNVQAAARITSEGWQLEVAIPFEIFGVKGPEPGEVWRGNLCRNDKLGFQWTYWALGKTPGYVYSDGQLFPYLKFSRRAAPCPLGSRQRSNSRLGRWPGRPRFDIRGIMYDTSRGSIVLSPGYWKKMLPLLASQGCNTLLMYFENHMRYPSHPEFAPAGSWTLEDLSALQRAAGKYGIDVIPAQTSLGHCPGILNHPKYRHLAEEGSNGYQFCAAHPETGRVLEDIFSDLCRNSRSAFVNINADESGYLGLCPRCRREFPGWSPGKIYRRHIMRLHDVITSHGKRMMMWDDMLWTFPDALEGLPRDIILLDWHYTLHRRYPSVDVWRAMGFDVVVCPGMYMVENAFWFADYGAARGAMGLINTLWESHSLPFGHYWPHLAATSWATHAPAPADAEIGLW
;
A
#
# COMPACT_ATOMS: atom_id res chain seq x y z
N MET A 1 9.93 5.59 -55.81
CA MET A 1 9.28 4.93 -54.66
C MET A 1 9.53 3.44 -54.77
N LEU A 2 10.13 2.82 -53.75
CA LEU A 2 10.14 1.36 -53.62
C LEU A 2 8.69 0.86 -53.57
N LYS A 3 8.33 -0.11 -54.43
CA LYS A 3 7.05 -0.81 -54.34
C LYS A 3 7.15 -1.83 -53.21
N ILE A 4 6.72 -1.45 -52.01
CA ILE A 4 6.64 -2.36 -50.87
C ILE A 4 5.47 -3.32 -51.12
N PRO A 5 5.69 -4.65 -51.15
CA PRO A 5 4.67 -5.63 -51.58
C PRO A 5 3.57 -5.90 -50.53
N PHE A 6 3.54 -5.13 -49.43
CA PHE A 6 2.60 -5.26 -48.33
C PHE A 6 2.24 -3.89 -47.74
N ALA A 7 1.08 -3.81 -47.08
CA ALA A 7 0.63 -2.60 -46.41
C ALA A 7 1.40 -2.40 -45.09
N ILE A 8 2.01 -1.22 -44.93
CA ILE A 8 2.55 -0.80 -43.63
C ILE A 8 1.39 -0.39 -42.74
N PRO A 9 1.27 -0.96 -41.54
CA PRO A 9 0.13 -0.71 -40.66
C PRO A 9 0.24 0.64 -39.94
N THR A 10 -0.90 1.14 -39.47
CA THR A 10 -1.02 2.44 -38.79
C THR A 10 -1.48 2.27 -37.35
N TYR A 11 -0.78 2.90 -36.42
CA TYR A 11 -1.23 3.09 -35.05
C TYR A 11 -1.72 4.52 -34.87
N GLU A 12 -2.91 4.65 -34.29
CA GLU A 12 -3.53 5.93 -34.01
C GLU A 12 -3.12 6.41 -32.61
N ILE A 13 -2.27 7.44 -32.54
CA ILE A 13 -1.88 8.08 -31.27
C ILE A 13 -3.00 9.03 -30.87
N LEU A 14 -3.70 8.69 -29.79
CA LEU A 14 -4.84 9.46 -29.31
C LEU A 14 -4.41 10.71 -28.54
N PHE A 15 -5.16 11.80 -28.71
CA PHE A 15 -4.91 13.03 -27.97
C PHE A 15 -5.26 12.84 -26.50
N THR A 16 -4.48 13.41 -25.59
CA THR A 16 -4.81 13.48 -24.16
C THR A 16 -4.96 14.91 -23.69
N HIS A 17 -6.05 15.18 -22.97
CA HIS A 17 -6.28 16.48 -22.32
C HIS A 17 -5.61 16.56 -20.95
N VAL A 18 -5.35 15.41 -20.33
CA VAL A 18 -4.68 15.27 -19.04
C VAL A 18 -3.46 14.39 -19.28
N PRO A 19 -2.24 14.92 -19.20
CA PRO A 19 -1.04 14.11 -19.37
C PRO A 19 -0.92 13.08 -18.25
N PRO A 20 -0.16 11.98 -18.45
CA PRO A 20 0.18 11.07 -17.36
C PRO A 20 0.96 11.79 -16.25
N ASP A 21 0.89 11.25 -15.03
CA ASP A 21 1.55 11.81 -13.85
C ASP A 21 3.09 11.67 -13.90
N LEU A 22 3.61 10.80 -14.76
CA LEU A 22 5.04 10.52 -14.93
C LEU A 22 5.70 10.05 -13.64
N ASP A 23 5.04 9.12 -12.94
CA ASP A 23 5.53 8.50 -11.71
C ASP A 23 5.95 7.04 -11.91
N GLY A 24 5.80 6.53 -13.14
CA GLY A 24 6.20 5.20 -13.60
C GLY A 24 5.16 4.11 -13.36
N TRP A 25 3.98 4.49 -12.85
CA TRP A 25 2.79 3.65 -12.81
C TRP A 25 1.92 3.91 -14.03
N LEU A 26 1.29 2.87 -14.56
CA LEU A 26 0.41 2.94 -15.73
C LEU A 26 -1.07 3.10 -15.35
N GLU A 27 -1.30 3.69 -14.17
CA GLU A 27 -2.59 3.86 -13.52
C GLU A 27 -3.24 5.20 -13.88
N SER A 28 -2.45 6.16 -14.39
CA SER A 28 -2.93 7.46 -14.91
C SER A 28 -4.15 7.22 -15.83
N PRO A 29 -5.30 7.91 -15.61
CA PRO A 29 -6.54 7.65 -16.34
C PRO A 29 -6.41 7.69 -17.87
N CYS A 30 -5.50 8.50 -18.40
CA CYS A 30 -5.21 8.59 -19.82
C CYS A 30 -4.79 7.24 -20.43
N TRP A 31 -4.07 6.39 -19.68
CA TRP A 31 -3.62 5.07 -20.15
C TRP A 31 -4.73 4.04 -20.27
N LYS A 32 -5.83 4.17 -19.51
CA LYS A 32 -7.01 3.29 -19.63
C LYS A 32 -7.71 3.46 -20.98
N GLY A 33 -7.70 4.69 -21.51
CA GLY A 33 -8.25 5.03 -22.82
C GLY A 33 -7.26 4.87 -23.98
N ALA A 34 -6.00 4.54 -23.70
CA ALA A 34 -5.00 4.39 -24.74
C ALA A 34 -5.19 3.07 -25.49
N THR A 35 -4.77 3.05 -26.76
CA THR A 35 -4.73 1.82 -27.55
C THR A 35 -3.48 1.03 -27.17
N TRP A 36 -3.63 -0.08 -26.45
CA TRP A 36 -2.49 -0.91 -26.07
C TRP A 36 -2.05 -1.81 -27.22
N ILE A 37 -0.74 -1.93 -27.40
CA ILE A 37 -0.09 -2.92 -28.25
C ILE A 37 0.53 -4.00 -27.36
N ASP A 38 0.34 -5.26 -27.72
CA ASP A 38 0.77 -6.44 -26.95
C ASP A 38 1.64 -7.41 -27.77
N ARG A 39 1.67 -7.26 -29.09
CA ARG A 39 2.45 -8.11 -29.99
C ARG A 39 3.90 -7.63 -30.12
N PHE A 40 4.72 -8.04 -29.16
CA PHE A 40 6.18 -7.95 -29.23
C PHE A 40 6.77 -9.32 -29.57
N ILE A 41 7.61 -9.38 -30.60
CA ILE A 41 8.25 -10.63 -31.05
C ILE A 41 9.77 -10.48 -31.06
N SER A 42 10.47 -11.60 -30.86
CA SER A 42 11.93 -11.66 -30.91
C SER A 42 12.45 -11.41 -32.32
N VAL A 43 13.49 -10.58 -32.42
CA VAL A 43 14.20 -10.29 -33.69
C VAL A 43 14.83 -11.55 -34.30
N GLU A 44 15.21 -12.52 -33.46
CA GLU A 44 15.89 -13.74 -33.91
C GLU A 44 14.93 -14.83 -34.38
N THR A 45 13.74 -14.91 -33.76
CA THR A 45 12.83 -16.04 -33.93
C THR A 45 11.48 -15.69 -34.55
N ASP A 46 11.19 -14.40 -34.70
CA ASP A 46 9.88 -13.87 -35.13
C ASP A 46 8.68 -14.37 -34.29
N ARG A 47 8.95 -14.81 -33.05
CA ARG A 47 7.95 -15.36 -32.12
C ARG A 47 7.85 -14.54 -30.83
N PRO A 48 6.68 -14.53 -30.16
CA PRO A 48 6.58 -14.01 -28.80
C PRO A 48 7.56 -14.71 -27.87
N THR A 49 8.09 -13.97 -26.90
CA THR A 49 9.00 -14.52 -25.88
C THR A 49 8.24 -14.87 -24.60
N GLY A 50 8.89 -15.57 -23.68
CA GLY A 50 8.36 -15.86 -22.34
C GLY A 50 8.26 -14.65 -21.42
N LYS A 51 8.60 -13.45 -21.90
CA LYS A 51 8.54 -12.19 -21.17
C LYS A 51 7.65 -11.19 -21.91
N PRO A 52 6.31 -11.31 -21.81
CA PRO A 52 5.38 -10.43 -22.51
C PRO A 52 5.70 -8.95 -22.29
N THR A 53 5.57 -8.18 -23.36
CA THR A 53 5.70 -6.72 -23.33
C THR A 53 4.48 -6.10 -23.96
N SER A 54 3.99 -5.02 -23.36
CA SER A 54 2.93 -4.20 -23.95
C SER A 54 3.29 -2.73 -23.85
N ALA A 55 2.84 -1.92 -24.80
CA ALA A 55 3.07 -0.48 -24.78
C ALA A 55 1.85 0.28 -25.27
N ALA A 56 1.83 1.59 -25.02
CA ALA A 56 0.81 2.49 -25.56
C ALA A 56 1.42 3.88 -25.79
N MET A 57 0.84 4.62 -26.73
CA MET A 57 1.23 6.00 -27.03
C MET A 57 0.04 6.95 -27.00
N LEU A 58 0.26 8.13 -26.43
CA LEU A 58 -0.65 9.27 -26.36
C LEU A 58 0.10 10.56 -26.76
N TRP A 59 -0.62 11.64 -27.03
CA TRP A 59 0.02 12.93 -27.29
C TRP A 59 -0.82 14.11 -26.79
N ASP A 60 -0.16 15.23 -26.50
CA ASP A 60 -0.80 16.53 -26.33
C ASP A 60 -0.15 17.58 -27.25
N ARG A 61 -0.41 18.87 -27.07
CA ARG A 61 0.16 19.93 -27.92
C ARG A 61 1.68 20.13 -27.78
N ARG A 62 2.31 19.53 -26.77
CA ARG A 62 3.71 19.78 -26.39
C ARG A 62 4.56 18.51 -26.40
N ARG A 63 3.96 17.34 -26.17
CA ARG A 63 4.68 16.09 -25.95
C ARG A 63 3.97 14.90 -26.56
N VAL A 64 4.76 13.88 -26.90
CA VAL A 64 4.29 12.50 -27.06
C VAL A 64 4.62 11.73 -25.79
N TYR A 65 3.66 10.93 -25.32
CA TYR A 65 3.76 10.10 -24.14
C TYR A 65 3.79 8.63 -24.54
N ILE A 66 4.67 7.85 -23.96
CA ILE A 66 4.82 6.42 -24.23
C ILE A 66 4.83 5.65 -22.90
N ALA A 67 4.02 4.61 -22.81
CA ALA A 67 3.95 3.69 -21.68
C ALA A 67 4.49 2.31 -22.07
N PHE A 68 5.15 1.61 -21.15
CA PHE A 68 5.55 0.21 -21.29
C PHE A 68 5.19 -0.61 -20.05
N ARG A 69 4.71 -1.84 -20.27
CA ARG A 69 4.71 -2.94 -19.29
C ARG A 69 5.66 -4.01 -19.80
N CYS A 70 6.64 -4.37 -18.98
CA CYS A 70 7.67 -5.34 -19.32
C CYS A 70 7.65 -6.46 -18.28
N ALA A 71 7.09 -7.62 -18.63
CA ALA A 71 7.07 -8.76 -17.72
C ALA A 71 8.50 -9.24 -17.44
N GLU A 72 8.86 -9.44 -16.18
CA GLU A 72 10.18 -9.88 -15.76
C GLU A 72 10.08 -10.65 -14.43
N GLY A 73 10.44 -11.93 -14.46
CA GLY A 73 10.41 -12.78 -13.26
C GLY A 73 11.64 -12.59 -12.35
N GLN A 74 12.68 -11.93 -12.85
CA GLN A 74 13.95 -11.72 -12.15
C GLN A 74 14.27 -10.22 -12.01
N SER A 75 13.29 -9.39 -11.66
CA SER A 75 13.44 -7.92 -11.62
C SER A 75 14.59 -7.42 -10.73
N ALA A 76 14.98 -8.19 -9.71
CA ALA A 76 16.12 -7.87 -8.85
C ALA A 76 17.49 -7.95 -9.55
N LEU A 77 17.56 -8.63 -10.71
CA LEU A 77 18.78 -8.82 -11.50
C LEU A 77 18.84 -7.91 -12.74
N LEU A 78 17.86 -7.00 -12.90
CA LEU A 78 17.86 -6.06 -14.02
C LEU A 78 19.13 -5.21 -14.01
N ARG A 79 19.76 -5.10 -15.17
CA ARG A 79 20.92 -4.26 -15.38
C ARG A 79 20.45 -2.82 -15.56
N CYS A 80 20.73 -1.96 -14.58
CA CYS A 80 20.34 -0.54 -14.60
C CYS A 80 21.48 0.39 -14.11
N GLY A 81 22.71 0.14 -14.56
CA GLY A 81 23.93 0.75 -14.01
C GLY A 81 24.45 1.97 -14.78
N ALA A 82 23.80 2.38 -15.88
CA ALA A 82 24.28 3.44 -16.76
C ALA A 82 24.53 4.76 -16.03
N GLN A 83 25.72 5.33 -16.15
CA GLN A 83 26.12 6.63 -15.56
C GLN A 83 26.06 7.80 -16.56
N SER A 84 25.85 7.52 -17.85
CA SER A 84 25.66 8.52 -18.89
C SER A 84 24.56 8.12 -19.88
N PRO A 85 24.00 9.07 -20.65
CA PRO A 85 22.97 8.77 -21.66
C PRO A 85 23.36 7.70 -22.68
N GLU A 86 24.64 7.66 -23.07
CA GLU A 86 25.19 6.67 -24.00
C GLU A 86 25.19 5.26 -23.40
N GLN A 87 25.38 5.17 -22.08
CA GLN A 87 25.45 3.89 -21.39
C GLN A 87 24.09 3.23 -21.17
N VAL A 88 22.98 3.99 -21.24
CA VAL A 88 21.60 3.48 -21.04
C VAL A 88 21.28 2.35 -22.03
N TRP A 89 21.85 2.40 -23.23
CA TRP A 89 21.69 1.38 -24.28
C TRP A 89 22.32 0.02 -23.94
N ASN A 90 23.21 -0.01 -22.94
CA ASN A 90 23.87 -1.23 -22.46
C ASN A 90 23.14 -1.89 -21.29
N ASP A 91 22.17 -1.20 -20.69
CA ASP A 91 21.31 -1.70 -19.64
C ASP A 91 20.13 -2.49 -20.23
N ASP A 92 19.38 -3.17 -19.36
CA ASP A 92 18.00 -3.54 -19.70
C ASP A 92 17.25 -2.23 -20.00
N CYS A 93 16.57 -2.16 -21.14
CA CYS A 93 15.88 -0.94 -21.54
C CYS A 93 14.74 -1.20 -22.52
N VAL A 94 13.90 -0.19 -22.68
CA VAL A 94 13.05 -0.04 -23.85
C VAL A 94 13.69 0.96 -24.79
N GLU A 95 13.49 0.75 -26.09
CA GLU A 95 13.99 1.63 -27.13
C GLU A 95 12.80 2.16 -27.93
N ILE A 96 12.74 3.48 -28.07
CA ILE A 96 11.66 4.20 -28.75
C ILE A 96 12.26 4.86 -29.98
N TYR A 97 11.72 4.56 -31.15
CA TYR A 97 12.14 5.17 -32.41
C TYR A 97 11.03 6.02 -32.98
N LEU A 98 11.33 7.28 -33.29
CA LEU A 98 10.38 8.25 -33.85
C LEU A 98 11.02 9.02 -34.99
N ASN A 99 10.32 9.11 -36.12
CA ASN A 99 10.74 9.80 -37.31
C ASN A 99 9.65 10.78 -37.79
N PRO A 100 9.82 12.09 -37.52
CA PRO A 100 8.92 13.15 -37.98
C PRO A 100 9.09 13.54 -39.47
N GLY A 101 9.97 12.87 -40.22
CA GLY A 101 10.20 13.15 -41.65
C GLY A 101 11.12 14.34 -41.93
N LEU A 102 12.05 14.65 -41.02
CA LEU A 102 12.97 15.78 -41.18
C LEU A 102 14.13 15.47 -42.14
N PRO A 103 14.52 16.39 -43.03
CA PRO A 103 15.65 16.19 -43.93
C PRO A 103 16.96 15.88 -43.19
N GLY A 104 17.70 14.86 -43.65
CA GLY A 104 18.99 14.47 -43.09
C GLY A 104 18.95 13.72 -41.76
N ILE A 105 17.76 13.48 -41.20
CA ILE A 105 17.57 12.68 -39.99
C ILE A 105 16.85 11.38 -40.36
N GLU A 106 17.47 10.25 -40.04
CA GLU A 106 16.89 8.93 -40.29
C GLU A 106 15.85 8.58 -39.22
N THR A 107 16.20 8.77 -37.94
CA THR A 107 15.29 8.56 -36.81
C THR A 107 15.82 9.26 -35.57
N PHE A 108 14.92 9.63 -34.67
CA PHE A 108 15.24 9.86 -33.27
C PHE A 108 15.07 8.55 -32.51
N ALA A 109 15.94 8.31 -31.55
CA ALA A 109 16.02 7.07 -30.81
C ALA A 109 16.19 7.38 -29.33
N PHE A 110 15.42 6.73 -28.47
CA PHE A 110 15.43 6.97 -27.03
C PHE A 110 15.53 5.63 -26.32
N ALA A 111 16.62 5.40 -25.59
CA ALA A 111 16.68 4.29 -24.64
C ALA A 111 16.23 4.76 -23.26
N VAL A 112 15.45 3.94 -22.57
CA VAL A 112 15.05 4.21 -21.19
C VAL A 112 15.14 2.93 -20.37
N ASN A 113 15.93 2.96 -19.30
CA ASN A 113 16.16 1.79 -18.44
C ASN A 113 15.16 1.70 -17.26
N PRO A 114 15.11 0.56 -16.53
CA PRO A 114 14.25 0.38 -15.35
C PRO A 114 14.54 1.33 -14.17
N ALA A 115 15.62 2.11 -14.22
CA ALA A 115 15.91 3.18 -13.25
C ALA A 115 15.37 4.55 -13.71
N GLY A 116 14.70 4.63 -14.86
CA GLY A 116 14.17 5.87 -15.43
C GLY A 116 15.22 6.76 -16.08
N ARG A 117 16.46 6.29 -16.27
CA ARG A 117 17.51 7.06 -16.96
C ARG A 117 17.27 7.04 -18.45
N THR A 118 17.56 8.16 -19.13
CA THR A 118 17.25 8.32 -20.56
C THR A 118 18.51 8.51 -21.39
N GLY A 119 18.52 7.88 -22.56
CA GLY A 119 19.58 7.99 -23.56
C GLY A 119 19.05 8.51 -24.89
N PRO A 120 18.69 9.79 -25.03
CA PRO A 120 18.20 10.34 -26.28
C PRO A 120 19.32 10.48 -27.31
N ALA A 121 19.06 10.08 -28.54
CA ALA A 121 19.95 10.24 -29.67
C ALA A 121 19.17 10.51 -30.96
N ARG A 122 19.86 11.04 -31.96
CA ARG A 122 19.37 11.09 -33.34
C ARG A 122 20.34 10.36 -34.25
N ARG A 123 19.81 9.58 -35.18
CA ARG A 123 20.57 8.96 -36.25
C ARG A 123 20.51 9.88 -37.46
N VAL A 124 21.66 10.43 -37.85
CA VAL A 124 21.78 11.30 -39.03
C VAL A 124 22.25 10.49 -40.22
N ILE A 125 21.76 10.84 -41.41
CA ILE A 125 22.21 10.22 -42.66
C ILE A 125 23.51 10.90 -43.07
N ASP A 126 24.62 10.19 -42.93
CA ASP A 126 25.95 10.59 -43.40
C ASP A 126 26.51 9.61 -44.44
N ASP A 127 27.47 10.11 -45.21
CA ASP A 127 28.07 9.45 -46.37
C ASP A 127 29.33 8.64 -45.96
N PRO A 128 29.49 7.33 -46.32
CA PRO A 128 28.55 6.42 -46.97
C PRO A 128 27.99 5.35 -46.01
N GLY A 129 26.75 5.53 -45.55
CA GLY A 129 25.79 4.42 -45.47
C GLY A 129 25.54 3.80 -44.10
N TRP A 130 26.25 4.22 -43.05
CA TRP A 130 25.96 3.83 -41.67
C TRP A 130 25.59 5.07 -40.89
N GLY A 131 24.29 5.39 -40.84
CA GLY A 131 23.83 6.60 -40.14
C GLY A 131 24.40 6.68 -38.72
N THR A 132 25.11 7.78 -38.42
CA THR A 132 25.78 7.99 -37.14
C THR A 132 24.77 8.40 -36.05
N PHE A 133 24.82 7.72 -34.90
CA PHE A 133 24.11 8.16 -33.70
C PHE A 133 24.82 9.37 -33.07
N LYS A 134 24.09 10.48 -33.01
CA LYS A 134 24.49 11.69 -32.28
C LYS A 134 23.61 11.80 -31.04
N PHE A 135 24.21 11.60 -29.87
CA PHE A 135 23.52 11.75 -28.60
C PHE A 135 23.08 13.20 -28.38
N LEU A 136 21.88 13.34 -27.84
CA LEU A 136 21.27 14.63 -27.52
C LEU A 136 21.40 14.88 -26.01
N PRO A 137 21.40 16.14 -25.57
CA PRO A 137 21.32 16.44 -24.14
C PRO A 137 20.08 15.79 -23.52
N GLU A 138 20.23 15.18 -22.34
CA GLU A 138 19.12 14.56 -21.60
C GLU A 138 18.05 15.58 -21.18
N LYS A 139 18.46 16.85 -21.00
CA LYS A 139 17.56 17.96 -20.70
C LYS A 139 16.41 17.94 -21.69
N ASN A 140 15.23 17.51 -21.21
CA ASN A 140 13.88 17.63 -21.78
C ASN A 140 13.11 16.30 -21.90
N VAL A 141 13.75 15.12 -21.91
CA VAL A 141 12.99 13.86 -21.82
C VAL A 141 12.71 13.54 -20.35
N GLN A 142 11.45 13.30 -20.01
CA GLN A 142 11.06 12.89 -18.66
C GLN A 142 10.68 11.41 -18.71
N ALA A 143 11.26 10.61 -17.82
CA ALA A 143 10.90 9.22 -17.69
C ALA A 143 10.82 8.82 -16.22
N ALA A 144 9.86 7.97 -15.90
CA ALA A 144 9.73 7.37 -14.58
C ALA A 144 9.46 5.88 -14.73
N ALA A 145 10.18 5.08 -13.94
CA ALA A 145 10.12 3.63 -13.97
C ALA A 145 9.72 3.09 -12.60
N ARG A 146 8.97 1.98 -12.59
CA ARG A 146 8.63 1.23 -11.36
C ARG A 146 8.85 -0.26 -11.55
N ILE A 147 9.54 -0.86 -10.59
CA ILE A 147 9.58 -2.31 -10.45
C ILE A 147 8.28 -2.78 -9.78
N THR A 148 7.65 -3.80 -10.35
CA THR A 148 6.41 -4.41 -9.85
C THR A 148 6.65 -5.89 -9.55
N SER A 149 5.65 -6.58 -8.99
CA SER A 149 5.73 -8.05 -8.83
C SER A 149 5.73 -8.82 -10.15
N GLU A 150 5.27 -8.20 -11.24
CA GLU A 150 5.14 -8.85 -12.54
C GLU A 150 6.31 -8.48 -13.48
N GLY A 151 7.14 -7.51 -13.10
CA GLY A 151 8.26 -7.05 -13.89
C GLY A 151 8.58 -5.58 -13.63
N TRP A 152 8.53 -4.76 -14.67
CA TRP A 152 8.70 -3.32 -14.56
C TRP A 152 7.81 -2.55 -15.53
N GLN A 153 7.52 -1.31 -15.16
CA GLN A 153 6.67 -0.39 -15.90
C GLN A 153 7.39 0.93 -16.10
N LEU A 154 7.01 1.65 -17.16
CA LEU A 154 7.64 2.90 -17.54
C LEU A 154 6.64 3.86 -18.15
N GLU A 155 6.72 5.13 -17.75
CA GLU A 155 6.12 6.26 -18.46
C GLU A 155 7.23 7.17 -19.01
N VAL A 156 7.11 7.61 -20.26
CA VAL A 156 8.05 8.50 -20.93
C VAL A 156 7.30 9.66 -21.56
N ALA A 157 7.74 10.89 -21.31
CA ALA A 157 7.27 12.09 -21.98
C ALA A 157 8.41 12.70 -22.80
N ILE A 158 8.20 12.76 -24.12
CA ILE A 158 9.15 13.31 -25.09
C ILE A 158 8.57 14.61 -25.65
N PRO A 159 9.15 15.78 -25.32
CA PRO A 159 8.66 17.05 -25.84
C PRO A 159 9.04 17.24 -27.31
N PHE A 160 8.16 17.84 -28.10
CA PHE A 160 8.39 17.99 -29.53
C PHE A 160 9.59 18.88 -29.89
N GLU A 161 9.96 19.77 -28.97
CA GLU A 161 11.15 20.61 -29.08
C GLU A 161 12.43 19.81 -29.31
N ILE A 162 12.54 18.58 -28.78
CA ILE A 162 13.73 17.73 -28.98
C ILE A 162 13.94 17.35 -30.45
N PHE A 163 12.86 17.33 -31.23
CA PHE A 163 12.90 17.08 -32.67
C PHE A 163 13.19 18.36 -33.47
N GLY A 164 13.17 19.54 -32.83
CA GLY A 164 13.24 20.84 -33.52
C GLY A 164 11.93 21.24 -34.19
N VAL A 165 10.78 20.70 -33.75
CA VAL A 165 9.45 21.01 -34.30
C VAL A 165 8.52 21.53 -33.19
N LYS A 166 7.46 22.27 -33.56
CA LYS A 166 6.47 22.79 -32.59
C LYS A 166 5.53 21.69 -32.06
N GLY A 167 5.38 20.60 -32.81
CA GLY A 167 4.45 19.50 -32.57
C GLY A 167 3.65 19.19 -33.85
N PRO A 168 3.08 17.98 -33.96
CA PRO A 168 2.32 17.56 -35.13
C PRO A 168 0.93 18.21 -35.15
N GLU A 169 0.39 18.45 -36.34
CA GLU A 169 -1.01 18.81 -36.51
C GLU A 169 -1.91 17.56 -36.44
N PRO A 170 -3.19 17.67 -35.99
CA PRO A 170 -4.07 16.52 -35.98
C PRO A 170 -4.27 15.93 -37.38
N GLY A 171 -3.97 14.64 -37.52
CA GLY A 171 -3.97 13.89 -38.77
C GLY A 171 -2.58 13.70 -39.37
N GLU A 172 -1.57 14.41 -38.88
CA GLU A 172 -0.18 14.24 -39.28
C GLU A 172 0.32 12.82 -38.98
N VAL A 173 1.20 12.33 -39.85
CA VAL A 173 1.69 10.95 -39.82
C VAL A 173 3.20 10.97 -39.70
N TRP A 174 3.71 10.38 -38.63
CA TRP A 174 5.12 10.07 -38.45
C TRP A 174 5.35 8.59 -38.70
N ARG A 175 6.62 8.17 -38.63
CA ARG A 175 6.99 6.76 -38.55
C ARG A 175 7.62 6.47 -37.20
N GLY A 176 7.48 5.26 -36.69
CA GLY A 176 8.15 4.88 -35.47
C GLY A 176 7.92 3.44 -35.06
N ASN A 177 8.72 2.99 -34.09
CA ASN A 177 8.65 1.64 -33.57
C ASN A 177 9.08 1.61 -32.08
N LEU A 178 8.65 0.57 -31.37
CA LEU A 178 8.90 0.38 -29.95
C LEU A 178 9.55 -0.99 -29.73
N CYS A 179 10.60 -1.03 -28.92
CA CYS A 179 11.37 -2.24 -28.66
C CYS A 179 11.68 -2.42 -27.16
N ARG A 180 11.99 -3.65 -26.76
CA ARG A 180 12.54 -3.99 -25.46
C ARG A 180 13.82 -4.80 -25.63
N ASN A 181 14.88 -4.31 -25.02
CA ASN A 181 16.19 -4.95 -24.94
C ASN A 181 16.34 -5.59 -23.55
N ASP A 182 16.17 -6.90 -23.49
CA ASP A 182 16.33 -7.71 -22.28
C ASP A 182 17.75 -8.28 -22.26
N LYS A 183 18.64 -7.61 -21.52
CA LYS A 183 20.04 -8.02 -21.37
C LYS A 183 20.16 -9.26 -20.52
N LEU A 184 19.27 -9.43 -19.54
CA LEU A 184 19.27 -10.57 -18.64
C LEU A 184 18.93 -11.88 -19.37
N GLY A 185 17.93 -11.83 -20.26
CA GLY A 185 17.51 -12.98 -21.07
C GLY A 185 18.22 -13.11 -22.41
N PHE A 186 19.13 -12.18 -22.76
CA PHE A 186 19.72 -12.06 -24.10
C PHE A 186 18.67 -12.00 -25.21
N GLN A 187 17.59 -11.26 -24.98
CA GLN A 187 16.46 -11.17 -25.90
C GLN A 187 16.23 -9.74 -26.35
N TRP A 188 16.06 -9.58 -27.66
CA TRP A 188 15.58 -8.33 -28.23
C TRP A 188 14.23 -8.54 -28.88
N THR A 189 13.24 -7.77 -28.43
CA THR A 189 11.88 -7.82 -28.96
C THR A 189 11.46 -6.46 -29.49
N TYR A 190 10.63 -6.47 -30.52
CA TYR A 190 10.08 -5.26 -31.12
C TYR A 190 8.60 -5.43 -31.40
N TRP A 191 7.91 -4.30 -31.46
CA TRP A 191 6.50 -4.26 -31.82
C TRP A 191 6.33 -4.67 -33.28
N ALA A 192 5.60 -5.77 -33.49
CA ALA A 192 5.26 -6.30 -34.81
C ALA A 192 3.76 -6.14 -35.05
N LEU A 193 3.37 -5.10 -35.80
CA LEU A 193 1.98 -4.81 -36.12
C LEU A 193 1.55 -5.64 -37.36
N GLY A 194 0.48 -6.44 -37.23
CA GLY A 194 -0.05 -7.31 -38.31
C GLY A 194 0.18 -8.82 -38.10
N LYS A 195 -0.16 -9.67 -39.09
CA LYS A 195 -0.03 -11.15 -39.00
C LYS A 195 1.31 -11.70 -39.49
N THR A 196 2.04 -10.97 -40.33
CA THR A 196 3.32 -11.40 -40.93
C THR A 196 4.38 -10.34 -40.65
N PRO A 197 5.57 -10.68 -40.12
CA PRO A 197 6.64 -9.70 -39.94
C PRO A 197 7.21 -9.34 -41.31
N GLY A 198 6.68 -8.28 -41.91
CA GLY A 198 7.18 -7.73 -43.18
C GLY A 198 8.32 -6.72 -43.01
N TYR A 199 8.70 -6.38 -41.77
CA TYR A 199 9.67 -5.32 -41.47
C TYR A 199 10.60 -5.70 -40.33
N VAL A 200 11.83 -5.19 -40.39
CA VAL A 200 12.88 -5.35 -39.39
C VAL A 200 13.05 -4.03 -38.62
N TYR A 201 13.41 -4.11 -37.35
CA TYR A 201 13.57 -2.96 -36.43
C TYR A 201 14.59 -1.90 -36.89
N SER A 202 15.49 -2.22 -37.82
CA SER A 202 16.60 -1.35 -38.26
C SER A 202 16.30 -0.55 -39.54
N ASP A 203 15.14 -0.76 -40.17
CA ASP A 203 14.76 -0.04 -41.39
C ASP A 203 13.64 0.96 -41.11
N GLY A 204 14.03 2.20 -40.84
CA GLY A 204 13.09 3.29 -40.55
C GLY A 204 12.07 3.55 -41.67
N GLN A 205 12.34 3.10 -42.91
CA GLN A 205 11.39 3.22 -44.02
C GLN A 205 10.23 2.23 -43.91
N LEU A 206 10.39 1.17 -43.10
CA LEU A 206 9.39 0.12 -42.89
C LEU A 206 8.67 0.23 -41.53
N PHE A 207 9.02 1.22 -40.71
CA PHE A 207 8.31 1.47 -39.45
C PHE A 207 6.82 1.76 -39.68
N PRO A 208 5.95 1.24 -38.77
CA PRO A 208 4.54 1.59 -38.75
C PRO A 208 4.30 3.10 -38.81
N TYR A 209 3.16 3.46 -39.42
CA TYR A 209 2.69 4.83 -39.42
C TYR A 209 2.12 5.19 -38.06
N LEU A 210 2.55 6.31 -37.49
CA LEU A 210 2.07 6.89 -36.26
C LEU A 210 1.20 8.10 -36.59
N LYS A 211 -0.12 7.91 -36.58
CA LYS A 211 -1.07 8.97 -36.93
C LYS A 211 -1.53 9.70 -35.67
N PHE A 212 -1.19 10.99 -35.56
CA PHE A 212 -1.59 11.85 -34.45
C PHE A 212 -3.07 12.21 -34.58
N SER A 213 -3.93 11.59 -33.78
CA SER A 213 -5.37 11.78 -33.91
C SER A 213 -5.86 13.01 -33.18
N ARG A 214 -6.88 13.66 -33.74
CA ARG A 214 -7.69 14.65 -33.01
C ARG A 214 -8.62 13.98 -32.00
N ARG A 215 -8.89 12.68 -32.17
CA ARG A 215 -9.72 11.91 -31.25
C ARG A 215 -8.99 11.83 -29.91
N ALA A 216 -9.65 12.30 -28.86
CA ALA A 216 -9.14 12.13 -27.52
C ALA A 216 -9.19 10.65 -27.15
N ALA A 217 -8.17 10.17 -26.44
CA ALA A 217 -8.27 8.92 -25.72
C ALA A 217 -9.53 9.00 -24.84
N PRO A 218 -10.36 7.95 -24.76
CA PRO A 218 -11.38 7.83 -23.74
C PRO A 218 -10.69 7.75 -22.37
N CYS A 219 -10.11 8.87 -21.94
CA CYS A 219 -9.84 9.09 -20.56
C CYS A 219 -11.23 9.03 -19.93
N PRO A 220 -11.51 8.12 -19.00
CA PRO A 220 -12.56 8.38 -18.05
C PRO A 220 -12.08 9.63 -17.34
N LEU A 221 -12.36 10.80 -17.94
CA LEU A 221 -12.30 12.07 -17.28
C LEU A 221 -13.02 11.77 -16.01
N GLY A 222 -12.32 11.84 -14.87
CA GLY A 222 -12.97 12.00 -13.59
C GLY A 222 -13.95 13.13 -13.86
N SER A 223 -15.20 12.76 -14.08
CA SER A 223 -16.16 13.71 -14.54
C SER A 223 -16.21 14.67 -13.38
N ARG A 224 -15.75 15.90 -13.59
CA ARG A 224 -16.31 17.05 -12.88
C ARG A 224 -17.77 17.15 -13.31
N GLN A 225 -18.56 16.12 -12.97
CA GLN A 225 -19.91 16.37 -12.55
C GLN A 225 -19.72 17.39 -11.44
N ARG A 226 -20.23 18.60 -11.67
CA ARG A 226 -20.90 19.27 -10.56
C ARG A 226 -21.82 18.20 -10.00
N SER A 227 -21.41 17.57 -8.90
CA SER A 227 -22.30 16.69 -8.19
C SER A 227 -23.44 17.61 -7.79
N ASN A 228 -24.56 17.49 -8.49
CA ASN A 228 -25.83 17.76 -7.86
C ASN A 228 -25.89 16.71 -6.76
N SER A 229 -25.33 17.08 -5.62
CA SER A 229 -25.06 16.26 -4.47
C SER A 229 -26.38 15.68 -3.98
N ARG A 230 -26.71 14.50 -4.51
CA ARG A 230 -27.23 13.48 -3.62
C ARG A 230 -26.02 12.99 -2.87
N LEU A 231 -25.91 13.41 -1.61
CA LEU A 231 -25.00 12.83 -0.61
C LEU A 231 -24.83 11.34 -0.92
N GLY A 232 -23.57 10.89 -1.07
CA GLY A 232 -23.27 9.50 -1.35
C GLY A 232 -24.05 8.63 -0.38
N ARG A 233 -24.97 7.80 -0.90
CA ARG A 233 -25.68 6.86 -0.04
C ARG A 233 -24.68 5.79 0.36
N TRP A 234 -24.74 5.43 1.63
CA TRP A 234 -24.01 4.30 2.15
C TRP A 234 -24.24 3.05 1.29
N PRO A 235 -23.17 2.37 0.84
CA PRO A 235 -23.29 1.12 0.10
C PRO A 235 -24.17 0.13 0.86
N GLY A 236 -25.10 -0.52 0.17
CA GLY A 236 -26.02 -1.47 0.79
C GLY A 236 -25.35 -2.71 1.39
N ARG A 237 -24.08 -2.99 1.02
CA ARG A 237 -23.28 -4.07 1.58
C ARG A 237 -21.90 -3.54 1.99
N PRO A 238 -21.52 -3.63 3.28
CA PRO A 238 -20.18 -3.27 3.73
C PRO A 238 -19.12 -4.23 3.18
N ARG A 239 -17.85 -3.80 3.19
CA ARG A 239 -16.70 -4.59 2.72
C ARG A 239 -16.17 -5.56 3.77
N PHE A 240 -16.36 -5.20 5.03
CA PHE A 240 -15.81 -5.91 6.18
C PHE A 240 -16.91 -6.25 7.17
N ASP A 241 -16.70 -7.32 7.92
CA ASP A 241 -17.58 -7.71 9.02
C ASP A 241 -17.30 -6.86 10.26
N ILE A 242 -16.03 -6.55 10.55
CA ILE A 242 -15.61 -5.62 11.61
C ILE A 242 -15.34 -4.24 11.03
N ARG A 243 -16.04 -3.22 11.54
CA ARG A 243 -15.96 -1.83 11.07
C ARG A 243 -15.90 -0.93 12.28
N GLY A 244 -14.67 -0.64 12.68
CA GLY A 244 -14.42 -0.13 14.02
C GLY A 244 -13.66 1.18 14.09
N ILE A 245 -13.74 1.77 15.27
CA ILE A 245 -12.88 2.81 15.78
C ILE A 245 -12.23 2.31 17.06
N MET A 246 -10.96 2.62 17.28
CA MET A 246 -10.31 2.47 18.56
C MET A 246 -10.12 3.83 19.23
N TYR A 247 -10.40 3.89 20.53
CA TYR A 247 -10.10 5.05 21.37
C TYR A 247 -9.11 4.70 22.49
N ASP A 248 -8.05 5.51 22.57
CA ASP A 248 -7.08 5.48 23.65
C ASP A 248 -7.60 6.22 24.90
N THR A 249 -7.79 5.49 26.01
CA THR A 249 -8.22 6.05 27.30
C THR A 249 -7.07 6.45 28.22
N SER A 250 -5.81 6.29 27.77
CA SER A 250 -4.64 6.23 28.65
C SER A 250 -3.62 7.34 28.40
N ARG A 251 -3.70 7.99 27.23
CA ARG A 251 -2.85 9.14 26.88
C ARG A 251 -3.73 10.38 26.77
N GLY A 252 -3.25 11.53 27.23
CA GLY A 252 -3.98 12.81 27.16
C GLY A 252 -4.56 13.32 28.49
N SER A 253 -5.06 14.57 28.48
CA SER A 253 -5.53 15.30 29.66
C SER A 253 -6.98 14.99 30.06
N ILE A 254 -7.74 14.26 29.23
CA ILE A 254 -9.16 13.95 29.47
C ILE A 254 -9.45 12.50 29.07
N VAL A 255 -9.81 11.67 30.06
CA VAL A 255 -10.41 10.35 29.81
C VAL A 255 -11.91 10.53 29.61
N LEU A 256 -12.40 10.24 28.40
CA LEU A 256 -13.83 10.38 28.10
C LEU A 256 -14.64 9.38 28.91
N SER A 257 -15.75 9.85 29.48
CA SER A 257 -16.58 9.04 30.37
C SER A 257 -17.45 8.03 29.60
N PRO A 258 -17.96 6.99 30.27
CA PRO A 258 -18.94 6.08 29.67
C PRO A 258 -20.19 6.80 29.16
N GLY A 259 -20.60 7.88 29.84
CA GLY A 259 -21.72 8.73 29.44
C GLY A 259 -21.46 9.48 28.13
N TYR A 260 -20.20 9.87 27.87
CA TYR A 260 -19.81 10.45 26.58
C TYR A 260 -20.00 9.43 25.46
N TRP A 261 -19.42 8.23 25.60
CA TRP A 261 -19.52 7.20 24.57
C TRP A 261 -20.96 6.77 24.30
N LYS A 262 -21.80 6.67 25.33
CA LYS A 262 -23.24 6.42 25.17
C LYS A 262 -23.93 7.45 24.28
N LYS A 263 -23.53 8.74 24.35
CA LYS A 263 -24.06 9.81 23.48
C LYS A 263 -23.51 9.71 22.05
N MET A 264 -22.34 9.12 21.86
CA MET A 264 -21.72 8.96 20.53
C MET A 264 -22.23 7.74 19.76
N LEU A 265 -22.82 6.73 20.42
CA LEU A 265 -23.32 5.51 19.78
C LEU A 265 -24.23 5.77 18.56
N PRO A 266 -25.21 6.69 18.59
CA PRO A 266 -26.04 6.99 17.42
C PRO A 266 -25.23 7.53 16.24
N LEU A 267 -24.23 8.37 16.52
CA LEU A 267 -23.34 8.89 15.48
C LEU A 267 -22.53 7.76 14.86
N LEU A 268 -21.86 6.94 15.68
CA LEU A 268 -21.06 5.80 15.21
C LEU A 268 -21.90 4.85 14.35
N ALA A 269 -23.13 4.55 14.79
CA ALA A 269 -24.07 3.71 14.04
C ALA A 269 -24.53 4.37 12.73
N SER A 270 -24.72 5.70 12.71
CA SER A 270 -25.04 6.44 11.48
C SER A 270 -23.88 6.44 10.46
N GLN A 271 -22.64 6.32 10.95
CA GLN A 271 -21.43 6.09 10.16
C GLN A 271 -21.17 4.58 9.97
N GLY A 272 -22.18 3.75 10.24
CA GLY A 272 -22.23 2.27 10.24
C GLY A 272 -20.98 1.53 10.74
N CYS A 273 -20.31 2.14 11.71
CA CYS A 273 -19.43 1.44 12.62
C CYS A 273 -20.28 0.44 13.40
N ASN A 274 -19.75 -0.77 13.56
CA ASN A 274 -20.32 -1.81 14.41
C ASN A 274 -19.35 -2.26 15.49
N THR A 275 -18.19 -1.62 15.60
CA THR A 275 -17.16 -1.98 16.57
C THR A 275 -16.58 -0.72 17.23
N LEU A 276 -16.40 -0.76 18.55
CA LEU A 276 -15.66 0.24 19.32
C LEU A 276 -14.62 -0.48 20.18
N LEU A 277 -13.34 -0.34 19.84
CA LEU A 277 -12.23 -0.89 20.61
C LEU A 277 -11.79 0.14 21.67
N MET A 278 -11.93 -0.21 22.95
CA MET A 278 -11.60 0.68 24.06
C MET A 278 -10.24 0.27 24.65
N TYR A 279 -9.22 1.10 24.46
CA TYR A 279 -7.84 0.83 24.88
C TYR A 279 -7.55 1.37 26.28
N PHE A 280 -7.08 0.49 27.18
CA PHE A 280 -6.77 0.77 28.58
C PHE A 280 -5.34 0.32 28.93
N GLU A 281 -4.54 1.23 29.46
CA GLU A 281 -3.30 0.93 30.20
C GLU A 281 -3.62 0.77 31.69
N ASN A 282 -4.07 1.85 32.34
CA ASN A 282 -4.40 1.86 33.77
C ASN A 282 -5.76 2.50 34.11
N HIS A 283 -6.52 2.98 33.13
CA HIS A 283 -7.80 3.68 33.36
C HIS A 283 -9.02 2.75 33.48
N MET A 284 -8.80 1.48 33.83
CA MET A 284 -9.83 0.50 34.19
C MET A 284 -9.57 -0.02 35.61
N ARG A 285 -10.60 0.01 36.47
CA ARG A 285 -10.54 -0.49 37.83
C ARG A 285 -11.02 -1.94 37.88
N TYR A 286 -10.06 -2.85 38.12
CA TYR A 286 -10.33 -4.27 38.31
C TYR A 286 -10.56 -4.59 39.79
N PRO A 287 -11.59 -5.37 40.16
CA PRO A 287 -11.80 -5.81 41.54
C PRO A 287 -10.61 -6.54 42.15
N SER A 288 -9.91 -7.36 41.37
CA SER A 288 -8.71 -8.08 41.80
C SER A 288 -7.50 -7.18 42.08
N HIS A 289 -7.34 -6.09 41.31
CA HIS A 289 -6.18 -5.19 41.36
C HIS A 289 -6.60 -3.71 41.24
N PRO A 290 -7.37 -3.16 42.19
CA PRO A 290 -7.99 -1.84 42.03
C PRO A 290 -7.01 -0.67 42.20
N GLU A 291 -5.82 -0.89 42.77
CA GLU A 291 -4.96 0.18 43.29
C GLU A 291 -4.26 0.98 42.20
N PHE A 292 -3.93 0.36 41.06
CA PHE A 292 -3.25 1.09 39.98
C PHE A 292 -4.16 2.07 39.24
N ALA A 293 -5.48 1.91 39.35
CA ALA A 293 -6.44 2.70 38.62
C ALA A 293 -6.63 4.09 39.27
N PRO A 294 -6.30 5.19 38.57
CA PRO A 294 -6.48 6.54 39.10
C PRO A 294 -7.94 6.85 39.47
N ALA A 295 -8.15 7.90 40.27
CA ALA A 295 -9.49 8.41 40.52
C ALA A 295 -10.16 8.83 39.19
N GLY A 296 -11.45 8.53 39.04
CA GLY A 296 -12.19 8.78 37.79
C GLY A 296 -12.00 7.75 36.68
N SER A 297 -11.22 6.69 36.92
CA SER A 297 -11.10 5.55 36.00
C SER A 297 -12.42 4.80 35.83
N TRP A 298 -12.55 4.12 34.69
CA TRP A 298 -13.70 3.29 34.37
C TRP A 298 -13.80 2.10 35.32
N THR A 299 -15.02 1.63 35.55
CA THR A 299 -15.28 0.33 36.20
C THR A 299 -15.69 -0.72 35.18
N LEU A 300 -15.61 -2.00 35.56
CA LEU A 300 -16.13 -3.09 34.73
C LEU A 300 -17.66 -3.00 34.52
N GLU A 301 -18.39 -2.40 35.48
CA GLU A 301 -19.82 -2.12 35.31
C GLU A 301 -20.06 -0.99 34.31
N ASP A 302 -19.19 0.02 34.26
CA ASP A 302 -19.26 1.07 33.24
C ASP A 302 -19.09 0.51 31.82
N LEU A 303 -18.09 -0.37 31.64
CA LEU A 303 -17.87 -1.09 30.38
C LEU A 303 -19.11 -1.92 30.00
N SER A 304 -19.64 -2.69 30.95
CA SER A 304 -20.83 -3.52 30.75
C SER A 304 -22.06 -2.69 30.40
N ALA A 305 -22.23 -1.54 31.07
CA ALA A 305 -23.32 -0.61 30.81
C ALA A 305 -23.21 0.07 29.45
N LEU A 306 -21.99 0.38 28.99
CA LEU A 306 -21.74 0.86 27.63
C LEU A 306 -22.04 -0.23 26.60
N GLN A 307 -21.56 -1.46 26.80
CA GLN A 307 -21.85 -2.60 25.91
C GLN A 307 -23.35 -2.88 25.77
N ARG A 308 -24.11 -2.82 26.88
CA ARG A 308 -25.58 -2.94 26.83
C ARG A 308 -26.25 -1.83 26.03
N ALA A 309 -25.75 -0.60 26.15
CA ALA A 309 -26.27 0.52 25.37
C ALA A 309 -25.91 0.40 23.88
N ALA A 310 -24.67 -0.01 23.58
CA ALA A 310 -24.13 -0.19 22.24
C ALA A 310 -24.83 -1.30 21.45
N GLY A 311 -25.24 -2.37 22.13
CA GLY A 311 -26.00 -3.47 21.51
C GLY A 311 -27.31 -3.02 20.85
N LYS A 312 -27.95 -1.95 21.33
CA LYS A 312 -29.17 -1.37 20.68
C LYS A 312 -28.89 -0.80 19.29
N TYR A 313 -27.64 -0.48 19.01
CA TYR A 313 -27.16 0.06 17.75
C TYR A 313 -26.39 -0.97 16.92
N GLY A 314 -26.33 -2.23 17.37
CA GLY A 314 -25.53 -3.26 16.72
C GLY A 314 -24.02 -3.00 16.81
N ILE A 315 -23.58 -2.22 17.81
CA ILE A 315 -22.15 -1.94 18.04
C ILE A 315 -21.64 -2.89 19.13
N ASP A 316 -20.59 -3.66 18.81
CA ASP A 316 -19.81 -4.40 19.78
C ASP A 316 -18.71 -3.51 20.38
N VAL A 317 -18.60 -3.51 21.71
CA VAL A 317 -17.57 -2.72 22.41
C VAL A 317 -16.54 -3.69 22.97
N ILE A 318 -15.37 -3.70 22.35
CA ILE A 318 -14.29 -4.64 22.65
C ILE A 318 -13.32 -3.97 23.63
N PRO A 319 -13.06 -4.56 24.80
CA PRO A 319 -12.02 -4.04 25.68
C PRO A 319 -10.63 -4.48 25.22
N ALA A 320 -9.67 -3.56 25.27
CA ALA A 320 -8.25 -3.79 25.03
C ALA A 320 -7.45 -3.39 26.26
N GLN A 321 -6.78 -4.33 26.93
CA GLN A 321 -5.99 -4.09 28.13
C GLN A 321 -4.53 -4.41 27.86
N THR A 322 -3.60 -3.50 28.20
CA THR A 322 -2.17 -3.79 28.05
C THR A 322 -1.73 -4.90 28.99
N SER A 323 -0.87 -5.78 28.48
CA SER A 323 -0.46 -7.01 29.17
C SER A 323 1.04 -7.26 29.20
N LEU A 324 1.83 -6.47 28.47
CA LEU A 324 3.29 -6.61 28.42
C LEU A 324 3.99 -5.25 28.37
N GLY A 325 4.15 -4.66 27.18
CA GLY A 325 4.55 -3.27 26.99
C GLY A 325 3.42 -2.29 27.33
N HIS A 326 3.72 -0.99 27.34
CA HIS A 326 2.75 0.07 27.66
C HIS A 326 2.05 -0.11 29.02
N CYS A 327 2.83 -0.46 30.05
CA CYS A 327 2.32 -0.62 31.40
C CYS A 327 2.84 0.39 32.45
N PRO A 328 3.34 1.61 32.12
CA PRO A 328 3.85 2.52 33.14
C PRO A 328 2.76 2.96 34.14
N GLY A 329 1.50 3.05 33.70
CA GLY A 329 0.36 3.36 34.59
C GLY A 329 0.10 2.30 35.66
N ILE A 330 0.47 1.04 35.41
CA ILE A 330 0.39 -0.06 36.39
C ILE A 330 1.69 -0.15 37.18
N LEU A 331 2.82 -0.21 36.48
CA LEU A 331 4.12 -0.56 37.04
C LEU A 331 4.82 0.59 37.78
N ASN A 332 4.38 1.84 37.64
CA ASN A 332 4.88 2.92 38.49
C ASN A 332 4.19 2.96 39.86
N HIS A 333 3.07 2.25 40.03
CA HIS A 333 2.41 2.17 41.33
C HIS A 333 3.26 1.34 42.33
N PRO A 334 3.47 1.80 43.58
CA PRO A 334 4.35 1.12 44.55
C PRO A 334 4.07 -0.37 44.75
N LYS A 335 2.79 -0.77 44.71
CA LYS A 335 2.36 -2.17 44.85
C LYS A 335 2.85 -3.06 43.69
N TYR A 336 2.98 -2.54 42.48
CA TYR A 336 3.25 -3.33 41.27
C TYR A 336 4.64 -3.12 40.67
N ARG A 337 5.39 -2.12 41.15
CA ARG A 337 6.71 -1.75 40.60
C ARG A 337 7.72 -2.90 40.55
N HIS A 338 7.64 -3.83 41.49
CA HIS A 338 8.53 -4.99 41.54
C HIS A 338 8.27 -6.01 40.40
N LEU A 339 7.14 -5.89 39.68
CA LEU A 339 6.78 -6.73 38.54
C LEU A 339 7.39 -6.25 37.21
N ALA A 340 7.98 -5.05 37.18
CA ALA A 340 8.55 -4.49 35.96
C ALA A 340 9.80 -5.25 35.50
N GLU A 341 10.00 -5.34 34.19
CA GLU A 341 11.26 -5.79 33.59
C GLU A 341 12.38 -4.83 34.01
N GLU A 342 13.41 -5.35 34.66
CA GLU A 342 14.53 -4.52 35.13
C GLU A 342 15.21 -3.81 33.96
N GLY A 343 15.39 -2.49 34.07
CA GLY A 343 15.94 -1.65 33.01
C GLY A 343 14.89 -1.05 32.05
N SER A 344 13.61 -1.44 32.14
CA SER A 344 12.52 -0.85 31.33
C SER A 344 11.94 0.45 31.90
N ASN A 345 12.38 0.89 33.08
CA ASN A 345 11.81 2.04 33.81
C ASN A 345 10.28 1.96 33.98
N GLY A 346 9.76 0.77 34.27
CA GLY A 346 8.32 0.54 34.47
C GLY A 346 7.51 0.47 33.18
N TYR A 347 8.14 0.50 31.99
CA TYR A 347 7.42 0.42 30.73
C TYR A 347 6.81 -0.97 30.48
N GLN A 348 7.51 -2.05 30.87
CA GLN A 348 7.14 -3.42 30.51
C GLN A 348 7.09 -4.35 31.72
N PHE A 349 6.14 -5.29 31.73
CA PHE A 349 6.12 -6.39 32.70
C PHE A 349 7.31 -7.35 32.50
N CYS A 350 7.84 -7.86 33.61
CA CYS A 350 8.78 -8.97 33.59
C CYS A 350 8.03 -10.30 33.43
N ALA A 351 8.14 -10.94 32.27
CA ALA A 351 7.48 -12.21 31.97
C ALA A 351 7.97 -13.40 32.81
N ALA A 352 9.14 -13.24 33.47
CA ALA A 352 9.71 -14.22 34.40
C ALA A 352 9.35 -13.96 35.87
N HIS A 353 8.74 -12.83 36.21
CA HIS A 353 8.38 -12.59 37.61
C HIS A 353 7.24 -13.55 38.02
N PRO A 354 7.37 -14.27 39.15
CA PRO A 354 6.41 -15.31 39.54
C PRO A 354 4.99 -14.78 39.74
N GLU A 355 4.85 -13.50 40.10
CA GLU A 355 3.55 -12.84 40.33
C GLU A 355 2.95 -12.20 39.07
N THR A 356 3.74 -11.81 38.05
CA THR A 356 3.24 -11.12 36.85
C THR A 356 2.09 -11.88 36.21
N GLY A 357 2.29 -13.19 36.02
CA GLY A 357 1.30 -13.99 35.34
C GLY A 357 -0.01 -14.13 36.12
N ARG A 358 0.04 -14.21 37.47
CA ARG A 358 -1.18 -14.27 38.30
C ARG A 358 -1.94 -12.95 38.25
N VAL A 359 -1.23 -11.82 38.35
CA VAL A 359 -1.83 -10.48 38.24
C VAL A 359 -2.56 -10.31 36.90
N LEU A 360 -1.93 -10.71 35.80
CA LEU A 360 -2.55 -10.63 34.48
C LEU A 360 -3.71 -11.62 34.33
N GLU A 361 -3.59 -12.86 34.80
CA GLU A 361 -4.69 -13.83 34.83
C GLU A 361 -5.91 -13.28 35.58
N ASP A 362 -5.71 -12.64 36.73
CA ASP A 362 -6.78 -12.03 37.52
C ASP A 362 -7.44 -10.87 36.75
N ILE A 363 -6.64 -9.97 36.18
CA ILE A 363 -7.11 -8.82 35.38
C ILE A 363 -7.94 -9.29 34.19
N PHE A 364 -7.42 -10.23 33.40
CA PHE A 364 -8.11 -10.75 32.21
C PHE A 364 -9.30 -11.62 32.57
N SER A 365 -9.28 -12.34 33.70
CA SER A 365 -10.45 -13.07 34.20
C SER A 365 -11.57 -12.11 34.60
N ASP A 366 -11.25 -11.05 35.34
CA ASP A 366 -12.22 -10.00 35.69
C ASP A 366 -12.78 -9.32 34.45
N LEU A 367 -11.91 -8.97 33.48
CA LEU A 367 -12.33 -8.38 32.21
C LEU A 367 -13.25 -9.33 31.43
N CYS A 368 -12.90 -10.61 31.33
CA CYS A 368 -13.68 -11.60 30.58
C CYS A 368 -15.04 -11.87 31.22
N ARG A 369 -15.12 -11.98 32.55
CA ARG A 369 -16.39 -12.21 33.26
C ARG A 369 -17.39 -11.07 33.06
N ASN A 370 -16.90 -9.84 32.94
CA ASN A 370 -17.74 -8.65 32.86
C ASN A 370 -17.97 -8.18 31.41
N SER A 371 -17.03 -8.42 30.50
CA SER A 371 -17.18 -8.06 29.09
C SER A 371 -18.26 -8.90 28.41
N ARG A 372 -19.16 -8.22 27.70
CA ARG A 372 -20.20 -8.81 26.86
C ARG A 372 -19.75 -9.15 25.44
N SER A 373 -18.64 -8.55 24.98
CA SER A 373 -18.07 -8.86 23.67
C SER A 373 -17.55 -10.31 23.65
N ALA A 374 -17.63 -10.94 22.48
CA ALA A 374 -16.98 -12.21 22.22
C ALA A 374 -15.45 -12.06 22.11
N PHE A 375 -14.95 -10.83 21.99
CA PHE A 375 -13.54 -10.51 21.80
C PHE A 375 -12.95 -9.80 23.01
N VAL A 376 -11.66 -10.05 23.25
CA VAL A 376 -10.82 -9.31 24.20
C VAL A 376 -9.46 -9.10 23.55
N ASN A 377 -8.95 -7.87 23.59
CA ASN A 377 -7.62 -7.56 23.09
C ASN A 377 -6.63 -7.46 24.26
N ILE A 378 -5.47 -8.11 24.12
CA ILE A 378 -4.39 -8.12 25.12
C ILE A 378 -3.30 -7.07 24.86
N ASN A 379 -3.42 -6.33 23.76
CA ASN A 379 -2.42 -5.47 23.14
C ASN A 379 -1.12 -6.24 22.84
N ALA A 380 -0.19 -6.28 23.80
CA ALA A 380 1.09 -7.00 23.76
C ALA A 380 2.07 -6.55 22.65
N ASP A 381 1.95 -5.30 22.21
CA ASP A 381 2.82 -4.58 21.27
C ASP A 381 4.09 -4.02 21.93
N GLU A 382 5.03 -3.56 21.08
CA GLU A 382 6.21 -2.72 21.42
C GLU A 382 7.07 -3.22 22.59
N SER A 383 7.09 -4.52 22.82
CA SER A 383 7.69 -5.15 24.01
C SER A 383 9.18 -5.48 23.83
N GLY A 384 9.98 -4.46 23.50
CA GLY A 384 11.40 -4.58 23.17
C GLY A 384 12.33 -4.95 24.33
N TYR A 385 11.88 -4.85 25.59
CA TYR A 385 12.70 -5.22 26.77
C TYR A 385 12.61 -6.71 27.11
N LEU A 386 11.80 -7.48 26.38
CA LEU A 386 11.49 -8.86 26.72
C LEU A 386 12.74 -9.74 26.78
N GLY A 387 12.93 -10.41 27.92
CA GLY A 387 14.01 -11.38 28.09
C GLY A 387 15.35 -10.75 28.48
N LEU A 388 15.44 -9.42 28.58
CA LEU A 388 16.70 -8.73 28.78
C LEU A 388 17.15 -8.69 30.24
N CYS A 389 16.23 -8.70 31.21
CA CYS A 389 16.59 -8.55 32.62
C CYS A 389 17.28 -9.79 33.22
N PRO A 390 18.08 -9.63 34.30
CA PRO A 390 18.76 -10.74 34.97
C PRO A 390 17.83 -11.88 35.40
N ARG A 391 16.59 -11.56 35.79
CA ARG A 391 15.58 -12.56 36.16
C ARG A 391 15.16 -13.38 34.95
N CYS A 392 14.79 -12.74 33.85
CA CYS A 392 14.40 -13.42 32.62
C CYS A 392 15.52 -14.32 32.09
N ARG A 393 16.77 -13.85 32.09
CA ARG A 393 17.92 -14.66 31.64
C ARG A 393 18.15 -15.90 32.51
N ARG A 394 17.88 -15.81 33.82
CA ARG A 394 18.01 -16.94 34.74
C ARG A 394 16.85 -17.93 34.64
N GLU A 395 15.63 -17.43 34.46
CA GLU A 395 14.43 -18.26 34.38
C GLU A 395 14.30 -18.98 33.03
N PHE A 396 14.75 -18.34 31.95
CA PHE A 396 14.62 -18.86 30.59
C PHE A 396 16.00 -19.11 29.93
N PRO A 397 16.86 -19.98 30.50
CA PRO A 397 18.18 -20.23 29.93
C PRO A 397 18.05 -20.84 28.53
N GLY A 398 18.70 -20.21 27.54
CA GLY A 398 18.69 -20.66 26.15
C GLY A 398 17.36 -20.48 25.41
N TRP A 399 16.37 -19.81 25.99
CA TRP A 399 15.15 -19.45 25.26
C TRP A 399 15.40 -18.18 24.45
N SER A 400 14.85 -18.15 23.24
CA SER A 400 14.73 -16.95 22.43
C SER A 400 13.63 -16.01 23.00
N PRO A 401 13.71 -14.70 22.72
CA PRO A 401 12.63 -13.76 23.06
C PRO A 401 11.28 -14.19 22.50
N GLY A 402 11.21 -14.75 21.28
CA GLY A 402 9.95 -15.23 20.70
C GLY A 402 9.34 -16.40 21.46
N LYS A 403 10.15 -17.33 21.99
CA LYS A 403 9.65 -18.40 22.85
C LYS A 403 9.09 -17.86 24.18
N ILE A 404 9.72 -16.83 24.75
CA ILE A 404 9.23 -16.14 25.95
C ILE A 404 7.91 -15.40 25.65
N TYR A 405 7.85 -14.70 24.51
CA TYR A 405 6.67 -13.98 24.04
C TYR A 405 5.50 -14.94 23.83
N ARG A 406 5.70 -16.03 23.06
CA ARG A 406 4.70 -17.09 22.85
C ARG A 406 4.17 -17.64 24.17
N ARG A 407 5.05 -17.93 25.14
CA ARG A 407 4.62 -18.41 26.47
C ARG A 407 3.72 -17.40 27.18
N HIS A 408 4.03 -16.11 27.09
CA HIS A 408 3.21 -15.06 27.65
C HIS A 408 1.84 -14.96 26.95
N ILE A 409 1.82 -14.96 25.62
CA ILE A 409 0.59 -14.91 24.82
C ILE A 409 -0.30 -16.13 25.10
N MET A 410 0.26 -17.33 25.12
CA MET A 410 -0.48 -18.57 25.42
C MET A 410 -1.17 -18.51 26.78
N ARG A 411 -0.51 -17.96 27.80
CA ARG A 411 -1.10 -17.83 29.14
C ARG A 411 -2.38 -17.01 29.14
N LEU A 412 -2.41 -15.90 28.39
CA LEU A 412 -3.58 -15.04 28.29
C LEU A 412 -4.63 -15.63 27.34
N HIS A 413 -4.20 -16.30 26.27
CA HIS A 413 -5.08 -17.04 25.36
C HIS A 413 -5.86 -18.12 26.12
N ASP A 414 -5.19 -18.90 26.99
CA ASP A 414 -5.84 -19.93 27.82
C ASP A 414 -6.92 -19.32 28.74
N VAL A 415 -6.62 -18.18 29.38
CA VAL A 415 -7.60 -17.47 30.22
C VAL A 415 -8.80 -17.03 29.38
N ILE A 416 -8.56 -16.32 28.27
CA ILE A 416 -9.61 -15.74 27.44
C ILE A 416 -10.50 -16.83 26.83
N THR A 417 -9.90 -17.91 26.33
CA THR A 417 -10.64 -19.03 25.73
C THR A 417 -11.40 -19.85 26.77
N SER A 418 -10.88 -20.00 28.00
CA SER A 418 -11.62 -20.64 29.10
C SER A 418 -12.92 -19.91 29.46
N HIS A 419 -12.97 -18.60 29.18
CA HIS A 419 -14.17 -17.78 29.30
C HIS A 419 -15.08 -17.78 28.05
N GLY A 420 -14.78 -18.62 27.05
CA GLY A 420 -15.53 -18.72 25.81
C GLY A 420 -15.37 -17.50 24.89
N LYS A 421 -14.27 -16.76 25.03
CA LYS A 421 -13.96 -15.57 24.23
C LYS A 421 -12.81 -15.83 23.27
N ARG A 422 -12.68 -14.98 22.26
CA ARG A 422 -11.62 -15.02 21.26
C ARG A 422 -10.65 -13.86 21.47
N MET A 423 -9.36 -14.16 21.40
CA MET A 423 -8.30 -13.19 21.66
C MET A 423 -7.95 -12.36 20.42
N MET A 424 -7.72 -11.07 20.63
CA MET A 424 -7.10 -10.15 19.68
C MET A 424 -5.75 -9.68 20.23
N MET A 425 -4.80 -9.37 19.34
CA MET A 425 -3.52 -8.76 19.69
C MET A 425 -2.94 -7.96 18.53
N TRP A 426 -2.05 -7.01 18.80
CA TRP A 426 -1.25 -6.34 17.78
C TRP A 426 -0.19 -7.30 17.21
N ASP A 427 0.19 -7.13 15.94
CA ASP A 427 1.01 -8.11 15.20
C ASP A 427 2.52 -7.81 15.21
N ASP A 428 2.95 -6.60 15.57
CA ASP A 428 4.33 -6.09 15.44
C ASP A 428 5.38 -6.98 16.12
N MET A 429 5.05 -7.54 17.28
CA MET A 429 5.98 -8.39 18.00
C MET A 429 6.21 -9.74 17.31
N LEU A 430 5.31 -10.19 16.42
CA LEU A 430 5.52 -11.38 15.59
C LEU A 430 6.49 -11.12 14.43
N TRP A 431 6.62 -9.86 13.98
CA TRP A 431 7.70 -9.45 13.07
C TRP A 431 9.04 -9.37 13.77
N THR A 432 9.04 -8.89 15.01
CA THR A 432 10.25 -8.74 15.82
C THR A 432 10.77 -10.10 16.30
N PHE A 433 9.86 -11.01 16.67
CA PHE A 433 10.16 -12.33 17.19
C PHE A 433 9.43 -13.43 16.39
N PRO A 434 9.85 -13.70 15.14
CA PRO A 434 9.12 -14.60 14.24
C PRO A 434 9.07 -16.06 14.73
N ASP A 435 10.00 -16.49 15.57
CA ASP A 435 9.98 -17.81 16.19
C ASP A 435 8.82 -18.00 17.19
N ALA A 436 8.16 -16.91 17.63
CA ALA A 436 6.93 -16.98 18.41
C ALA A 436 5.76 -17.62 17.63
N LEU A 437 5.80 -17.62 16.29
CA LEU A 437 4.73 -18.15 15.42
C LEU A 437 4.60 -19.67 15.48
N GLU A 438 5.68 -20.37 15.84
CA GLU A 438 5.68 -21.82 15.98
C GLU A 438 4.69 -22.21 17.10
N GLY A 439 3.64 -22.96 16.78
CA GLY A 439 2.64 -23.39 17.78
C GLY A 439 1.71 -22.29 18.29
N LEU A 440 1.76 -21.07 17.74
CA LEU A 440 0.82 -20.01 18.11
C LEU A 440 -0.60 -20.34 17.57
N PRO A 441 -1.67 -20.28 18.39
CA PRO A 441 -3.02 -20.62 17.94
C PRO A 441 -3.51 -19.72 16.79
N ARG A 442 -4.05 -20.33 15.72
CA ARG A 442 -4.54 -19.61 14.53
C ARG A 442 -5.92 -18.99 14.70
N ASP A 443 -6.60 -19.29 15.80
CA ASP A 443 -7.82 -18.60 16.20
C ASP A 443 -7.55 -17.20 16.77
N ILE A 444 -6.31 -16.83 17.06
CA ILE A 444 -5.97 -15.46 17.46
C ILE A 444 -6.21 -14.51 16.27
N ILE A 445 -6.87 -13.37 16.52
CA ILE A 445 -7.04 -12.32 15.51
C ILE A 445 -5.86 -11.35 15.63
N LEU A 446 -5.16 -11.12 14.52
CA LEU A 446 -4.07 -10.16 14.43
C LEU A 446 -4.60 -8.80 14.00
N LEU A 447 -4.29 -7.76 14.79
CA LEU A 447 -4.51 -6.37 14.45
C LEU A 447 -3.24 -5.83 13.77
N ASP A 448 -3.28 -5.73 12.45
CA ASP A 448 -2.17 -5.32 11.60
C ASP A 448 -2.18 -3.79 11.46
N TRP A 449 -1.25 -3.10 12.13
CA TRP A 449 -1.28 -1.64 12.25
C TRP A 449 -0.26 -0.95 11.34
N HIS A 450 -0.73 0.00 10.53
CA HIS A 450 0.10 0.83 9.65
C HIS A 450 -0.46 2.24 9.57
N TYR A 451 0.31 3.23 10.01
CA TYR A 451 -0.15 4.63 10.07
C TYR A 451 0.39 5.52 8.95
N THR A 452 1.20 4.97 8.05
CA THR A 452 1.77 5.70 6.90
C THR A 452 1.34 5.08 5.57
N LEU A 453 1.28 5.90 4.52
CA LEU A 453 0.83 5.43 3.21
C LEU A 453 1.86 4.47 2.59
N HIS A 454 1.43 3.25 2.27
CA HIS A 454 2.26 2.27 1.59
C HIS A 454 1.61 1.82 0.30
N ARG A 455 2.44 1.56 -0.73
CA ARG A 455 1.95 0.98 -2.00
C ARG A 455 1.50 -0.47 -1.86
N ARG A 456 1.99 -1.16 -0.83
CA ARG A 456 1.65 -2.54 -0.46
C ARG A 456 1.76 -2.68 1.05
N TYR A 457 0.96 -3.58 1.62
CA TYR A 457 0.99 -3.94 3.03
C TYR A 457 1.29 -5.44 3.16
N PRO A 458 2.53 -5.90 2.93
CA PRO A 458 2.85 -7.33 2.83
C PRO A 458 2.47 -8.15 4.06
N SER A 459 2.30 -7.51 5.21
CA SER A 459 1.84 -8.13 6.45
C SER A 459 0.51 -8.86 6.29
N VAL A 460 -0.45 -8.27 5.57
CA VAL A 460 -1.75 -8.92 5.30
C VAL A 460 -1.57 -10.21 4.50
N ASP A 461 -0.71 -10.20 3.48
CA ASP A 461 -0.42 -11.41 2.68
C ASP A 461 0.17 -12.51 3.57
N VAL A 462 1.14 -12.17 4.41
CA VAL A 462 1.84 -13.12 5.27
C VAL A 462 0.89 -13.72 6.31
N TRP A 463 0.12 -12.90 7.02
CA TRP A 463 -0.79 -13.38 8.07
C TRP A 463 -1.94 -14.21 7.51
N ARG A 464 -2.52 -13.80 6.38
CA ARG A 464 -3.57 -14.58 5.72
C ARG A 464 -3.02 -15.91 5.19
N ALA A 465 -1.82 -15.92 4.61
CA ALA A 465 -1.17 -17.16 4.17
C ALA A 465 -0.84 -18.11 5.33
N MET A 466 -0.54 -17.57 6.52
CA MET A 466 -0.29 -18.36 7.73
C MET A 466 -1.56 -18.84 8.45
N GLY A 467 -2.74 -18.46 7.95
CA GLY A 467 -4.04 -18.91 8.46
C GLY A 467 -4.63 -18.07 9.59
N PHE A 468 -4.12 -16.87 9.84
CA PHE A 468 -4.69 -15.96 10.84
C PHE A 468 -5.83 -15.14 10.24
N ASP A 469 -6.81 -14.82 11.08
CA ASP A 469 -7.73 -13.71 10.80
C ASP A 469 -7.04 -12.37 11.09
N VAL A 470 -7.26 -11.43 10.18
CA VAL A 470 -6.57 -10.12 10.19
C VAL A 470 -7.60 -9.00 10.16
N VAL A 471 -7.40 -8.01 11.01
CA VAL A 471 -8.09 -6.72 10.97
C VAL A 471 -7.02 -5.67 10.66
N VAL A 472 -7.24 -4.86 9.62
CA VAL A 472 -6.31 -3.79 9.27
C VAL A 472 -6.57 -2.55 10.14
N CYS A 473 -5.51 -1.93 10.64
CA CYS A 473 -5.57 -0.88 11.65
C CYS A 473 -4.84 0.39 11.17
N PRO A 474 -5.50 1.23 10.33
CA PRO A 474 -4.98 2.52 9.92
C PRO A 474 -5.14 3.58 11.01
N GLY A 475 -4.33 4.65 10.92
CA GLY A 475 -4.40 5.79 11.82
C GLY A 475 -5.43 6.82 11.36
N MET A 476 -6.22 7.37 12.30
CA MET A 476 -7.23 8.40 12.01
C MET A 476 -6.64 9.76 11.58
N TYR A 477 -5.32 9.88 11.43
CA TYR A 477 -4.61 11.09 11.03
C TYR A 477 -4.40 11.21 9.52
N MET A 478 -4.55 10.11 8.77
CA MET A 478 -4.30 10.06 7.31
C MET A 478 -5.39 9.26 6.61
N VAL A 479 -6.33 9.97 5.97
CA VAL A 479 -7.51 9.37 5.33
C VAL A 479 -7.11 8.43 4.19
N GLU A 480 -6.08 8.81 3.43
CA GLU A 480 -5.53 8.06 2.30
C GLU A 480 -5.02 6.69 2.73
N ASN A 481 -4.28 6.63 3.85
CA ASN A 481 -3.80 5.38 4.42
C ASN A 481 -4.98 4.46 4.78
N ALA A 482 -6.06 4.98 5.38
CA ALA A 482 -7.22 4.16 5.72
C ALA A 482 -7.88 3.54 4.48
N PHE A 483 -8.00 4.29 3.38
CA PHE A 483 -8.54 3.76 2.12
C PHE A 483 -7.63 2.72 1.47
N TRP A 484 -6.33 3.00 1.38
CA TRP A 484 -5.39 2.11 0.71
C TRP A 484 -5.20 0.80 1.48
N PHE A 485 -5.13 0.90 2.81
CA PHE A 485 -5.00 -0.27 3.66
C PHE A 485 -6.30 -1.09 3.66
N ALA A 486 -7.48 -0.43 3.65
CA ALA A 486 -8.76 -1.10 3.44
C ALA A 486 -8.82 -1.82 2.08
N ASP A 487 -8.39 -1.17 1.00
CA ASP A 487 -8.35 -1.76 -0.34
C ASP A 487 -7.46 -2.98 -0.42
N TYR A 488 -6.27 -2.87 0.17
CA TYR A 488 -5.33 -3.96 0.25
C TYR A 488 -5.85 -5.13 1.10
N GLY A 489 -6.40 -4.82 2.27
CA GLY A 489 -6.97 -5.79 3.21
C GLY A 489 -8.17 -6.54 2.66
N ALA A 490 -9.14 -5.82 2.07
CA ALA A 490 -10.33 -6.42 1.48
C ALA A 490 -9.97 -7.37 0.33
N ALA A 491 -9.00 -7.01 -0.51
CA ALA A 491 -8.54 -7.86 -1.61
C ALA A 491 -7.89 -9.18 -1.14
N ARG A 492 -7.46 -9.24 0.12
CA ARG A 492 -6.77 -10.40 0.74
C ARG A 492 -7.63 -11.11 1.79
N GLY A 493 -8.90 -10.71 1.92
CA GLY A 493 -9.82 -11.31 2.87
C GLY A 493 -9.52 -11.00 4.32
N ALA A 494 -8.98 -9.80 4.62
CA ALA A 494 -9.05 -9.26 5.98
C ALA A 494 -10.52 -9.18 6.42
N MET A 495 -10.81 -9.54 7.67
CA MET A 495 -12.18 -9.60 8.19
C MET A 495 -12.71 -8.21 8.57
N GLY A 496 -11.81 -7.24 8.75
CA GLY A 496 -12.11 -6.02 9.45
C GLY A 496 -11.21 -4.85 9.12
N LEU A 497 -11.69 -3.65 9.46
CA LEU A 497 -10.88 -2.47 9.64
C LEU A 497 -11.23 -1.78 10.97
N ILE A 498 -10.22 -1.39 11.74
CA ILE A 498 -10.39 -0.57 12.95
C ILE A 498 -9.52 0.69 12.81
N ASN A 499 -10.17 1.84 12.68
CA ASN A 499 -9.51 3.14 12.63
C ASN A 499 -8.97 3.51 14.03
N THR A 500 -7.65 3.66 14.17
CA THR A 500 -7.03 3.92 15.48
C THR A 500 -6.88 5.40 15.76
N LEU A 501 -7.37 5.83 16.91
CA LEU A 501 -7.11 7.15 17.49
C LEU A 501 -6.30 7.00 18.77
N TRP A 502 -4.99 7.20 18.65
CA TRP A 502 -4.08 7.40 19.76
C TRP A 502 -4.15 8.86 20.21
N GLU A 503 -4.32 9.10 21.50
CA GLU A 503 -4.34 10.47 22.02
C GLU A 503 -2.92 11.03 22.08
N SER A 504 -2.54 11.83 21.08
CA SER A 504 -1.34 12.67 21.14
C SER A 504 -1.72 14.07 21.63
N HIS A 505 -0.89 14.67 22.48
CA HIS A 505 -1.07 15.96 23.17
C HIS A 505 -1.33 17.22 22.29
N SER A 506 -1.62 17.06 21.00
CA SER A 506 -1.57 18.11 19.99
C SER A 506 -2.93 18.62 19.48
N LEU A 507 -4.05 17.88 19.62
CA LEU A 507 -5.37 18.36 19.14
C LEU A 507 -6.55 17.90 20.02
N PRO A 508 -7.58 18.74 20.25
CA PRO A 508 -8.80 18.33 20.95
C PRO A 508 -9.57 17.25 20.16
N PHE A 509 -10.10 16.24 20.86
CA PHE A 509 -10.84 15.10 20.30
C PHE A 509 -11.91 15.45 19.25
N GLY A 510 -12.56 16.61 19.39
CA GLY A 510 -13.56 17.10 18.43
C GLY A 510 -13.04 17.29 16.99
N HIS A 511 -11.74 17.51 16.81
CA HIS A 511 -11.11 17.69 15.51
C HIS A 511 -10.98 16.39 14.71
N TYR A 512 -11.09 15.23 15.35
CA TYR A 512 -10.96 13.93 14.69
C TYR A 512 -12.29 13.37 14.19
N TRP A 513 -13.44 13.95 14.54
CA TRP A 513 -14.73 13.46 14.04
C TRP A 513 -14.92 13.56 12.53
N PRO A 514 -14.47 14.63 11.83
CA PRO A 514 -14.44 14.65 10.37
C PRO A 514 -13.54 13.56 9.79
N HIS A 515 -12.40 13.29 10.43
CA HIS A 515 -11.49 12.22 10.02
C HIS A 515 -12.10 10.85 10.26
N LEU A 516 -12.87 10.67 11.34
CA LEU A 516 -13.64 9.45 11.56
C LEU A 516 -14.66 9.23 10.45
N ALA A 517 -15.45 10.24 10.11
CA ALA A 517 -16.45 10.11 9.05
C ALA A 517 -15.77 9.71 7.72
N ALA A 518 -14.64 10.34 7.40
CA ALA A 518 -13.87 10.05 6.19
C ALA A 518 -13.27 8.63 6.19
N THR A 519 -12.58 8.24 7.27
CA THR A 519 -11.93 6.93 7.40
C THR A 519 -12.91 5.78 7.60
N SER A 520 -14.08 6.01 8.20
CA SER A 520 -15.15 5.02 8.33
C SER A 520 -15.76 4.66 6.96
N TRP A 521 -15.71 5.57 5.99
CA TRP A 521 -16.15 5.29 4.63
C TRP A 521 -15.31 4.19 3.96
N ALA A 522 -14.02 4.07 4.30
CA ALA A 522 -13.13 3.02 3.77
C ALA A 522 -13.62 1.60 4.12
N THR A 523 -14.41 1.46 5.20
CA THR A 523 -15.00 0.16 5.58
C THR A 523 -16.21 -0.25 4.72
N HIS A 524 -16.72 0.66 3.89
CA HIS A 524 -17.95 0.50 3.10
C HIS A 524 -17.72 0.58 1.60
N ALA A 525 -16.77 1.41 1.17
CA ALA A 525 -16.48 1.62 -0.24
C ALA A 525 -14.96 1.60 -0.47
N PRO A 526 -14.53 1.21 -1.68
CA PRO A 526 -13.15 1.39 -2.10
C PRO A 526 -12.77 2.87 -2.14
N ALA A 527 -11.47 3.16 -2.25
CA ALA A 527 -11.01 4.51 -2.52
C ALA A 527 -11.76 5.10 -3.75
N PRO A 528 -12.18 6.37 -3.69
CA PRO A 528 -12.72 7.04 -4.86
C PRO A 528 -11.75 6.92 -6.04
N ALA A 529 -12.28 6.67 -7.25
CA ALA A 529 -11.45 6.51 -8.45
C ALA A 529 -10.65 7.77 -8.83
N ASP A 530 -10.96 8.90 -8.19
CA ASP A 530 -10.40 10.24 -8.30
C ASP A 530 -9.63 10.70 -7.05
N ALA A 531 -9.33 9.81 -6.10
CA ALA A 531 -8.43 10.11 -4.99
C ALA A 531 -6.99 10.28 -5.52
N GLU A 532 -6.71 11.47 -6.07
CA GLU A 532 -5.37 11.89 -6.46
C GLU A 532 -4.44 11.84 -5.25
N ILE A 533 -3.25 11.28 -5.49
CA ILE A 533 -2.16 11.17 -4.52
C ILE A 533 -1.61 12.58 -4.28
N GLY A 534 -2.13 13.27 -3.28
CA GLY A 534 -1.45 14.41 -2.67
C GLY A 534 -0.42 13.91 -1.67
N LEU A 535 0.72 13.38 -2.12
CA LEU A 535 1.89 13.22 -1.26
C LEU A 535 2.42 14.64 -0.96
N TRP A 536 2.05 15.20 0.19
CA TRP A 536 2.67 16.40 0.75
C TRP A 536 4.03 16.07 1.36
#